data_AF-A0AA89BS16-F1
#
_entry.id   AF-A0AA89BS16-F1
#
_cell.length_a   1.000
_cell.length_b   1.000
_cell.length_c   1.000
_cell.angle_alpha   90.00
_cell.angle_beta   90.00
_cell.angle_gamma   90.00
#
_symmetry.space_group_name_H-M   'P 1'
#
loop_
_entity.id
_entity.type
_entity.pdbx_description
1 polymer ?
#
loop_
_entity_poly.entity_id
_entity_poly.type
_entity_poly.pdbx_seq_one_letter_code
_entity_poly.pdbx_strand_id
1 'polypeptide(L)'
;MWREPRILPEQDRVRTLCPNRVTVAEQNPFRTLCPNRVTKAEQNPVRTLCPSRVTKAEQNSVQTESSPNTLPEQSDKGRAELCPNRIQSEHSARAERPGFTGKDNLPASLDPITGVQSKDVEISPEIGLSARLYLPRITNPDDKLPLLIYFHGGGFIAESTFSPLYHNYLNSVVAKGNTVAVSVEYRLAPEHPLPAGYEDCWAAIKRVASHFSGGGPEAWLEDHADFRRVFFAGDSAGANIAHHMAIRVGWEETGGFRLAGVVLVHPYFWGKEPIGGEEGIPMEKRRFAEEL
;
A
#
# COMPACT_ATOMS: atom_id res chain seq x y z
N MET A 1 -21.40 -18.12 2.26
CA MET A 1 -22.14 -17.77 3.49
C MET A 1 -21.15 -17.79 4.63
N TRP A 2 -20.58 -16.64 4.98
CA TRP A 2 -19.70 -16.54 6.15
C TRP A 2 -20.50 -16.86 7.41
N ARG A 3 -19.91 -17.65 8.32
CA ARG A 3 -20.45 -17.92 9.66
C ARG A 3 -19.35 -17.60 10.65
N GLU A 4 -19.71 -16.91 11.73
CA GLU A 4 -18.78 -16.56 12.79
C GLU A 4 -18.14 -17.80 13.45
N PRO A 5 -16.89 -17.70 13.94
CA PRO A 5 -16.24 -18.81 14.63
C PRO A 5 -16.97 -19.13 15.94
N ARG A 6 -17.44 -20.37 16.09
CA ARG A 6 -17.79 -20.89 17.41
C ARG A 6 -16.51 -21.25 18.17
N ILE A 7 -16.19 -20.45 19.18
CA ILE A 7 -15.15 -20.76 20.17
C ILE A 7 -15.60 -22.03 20.90
N LEU A 8 -14.85 -23.12 20.73
CA LEU A 8 -15.03 -24.34 21.53
C LEU A 8 -14.26 -24.21 22.84
N PRO A 9 -14.82 -24.68 23.98
CA PRO A 9 -14.13 -24.60 25.26
C PRO A 9 -12.90 -25.49 25.29
N GLU A 10 -11.84 -24.96 25.90
CA GLU A 10 -10.54 -25.61 26.06
C GLU A 10 -10.66 -26.86 26.97
N GLN A 11 -10.21 -28.01 26.48
CA GLN A 11 -10.04 -29.22 27.30
C GLN A 11 -8.63 -29.79 27.13
N ASP A 12 -8.06 -30.10 28.28
CA ASP A 12 -6.67 -30.50 28.52
C ASP A 12 -6.03 -31.42 27.47
N ARG A 13 -4.87 -31.00 26.96
CA ARG A 13 -3.82 -31.95 26.55
C ARG A 13 -2.50 -31.62 27.24
N VAL A 14 -2.01 -32.62 27.95
CA VAL A 14 -0.80 -32.57 28.77
C VAL A 14 0.44 -32.30 27.92
N ARG A 15 1.36 -31.51 28.49
CA ARG A 15 2.63 -31.09 27.88
C ARG A 15 3.56 -32.26 27.56
N THR A 16 4.30 -32.12 26.46
CA THR A 16 5.68 -32.61 26.36
C THR A 16 6.59 -31.41 26.04
N LEU A 17 7.50 -31.09 26.95
CA LEU A 17 8.45 -29.97 26.85
C LEU A 17 9.75 -30.44 26.19
N CYS A 18 10.35 -29.61 25.32
CA CYS A 18 11.78 -29.23 25.34
C CYS A 18 12.09 -28.19 24.23
N PRO A 19 13.19 -27.43 24.33
CA PRO A 19 13.05 -25.97 24.26
C PRO A 19 13.85 -25.27 23.15
N ASN A 20 13.48 -24.03 22.83
CA ASN A 20 14.48 -22.96 22.65
C ASN A 20 13.88 -21.55 22.81
N ARG A 21 14.71 -20.63 23.35
CA ARG A 21 14.37 -19.25 23.71
C ARG A 21 13.76 -18.43 22.57
N VAL A 22 12.69 -17.69 22.88
CA VAL A 22 12.39 -16.41 22.24
C VAL A 22 13.02 -15.31 23.10
N THR A 23 13.98 -14.56 22.55
CA THR A 23 14.46 -13.31 23.16
C THR A 23 13.70 -12.14 22.56
N VAL A 24 12.84 -11.52 23.36
CA VAL A 24 12.26 -10.21 23.03
C VAL A 24 13.36 -9.16 23.18
N ALA A 25 13.74 -8.50 22.09
CA ALA A 25 14.68 -7.39 22.12
C ALA A 25 13.89 -6.07 22.14
N GLU A 26 13.63 -5.55 23.35
CA GLU A 26 13.31 -4.13 23.50
C GLU A 26 14.54 -3.30 23.09
N GLN A 27 14.39 -2.40 22.13
CA GLN A 27 15.38 -1.37 21.84
C GLN A 27 14.78 0.01 22.10
N ASN A 28 15.38 0.72 23.06
CA ASN A 28 15.13 2.12 23.36
C ASN A 28 16.50 2.75 23.71
N PRO A 29 16.66 4.08 23.66
CA PRO A 29 17.08 4.78 22.46
C PRO A 29 18.58 5.17 22.49
N PHE A 30 19.08 5.60 21.33
CA PHE A 30 20.49 6.00 21.14
C PHE A 30 20.98 7.03 22.18
N ARG A 31 22.03 6.66 22.94
CA ARG A 31 22.90 7.61 23.64
C ARG A 31 24.23 7.77 22.90
N THR A 32 24.58 9.02 22.64
CA THR A 32 25.84 9.45 22.03
C THR A 32 27.04 9.14 22.92
N LEU A 33 28.09 8.54 22.34
CA LEU A 33 29.43 8.47 22.94
C LEU A 33 30.48 8.83 21.89
N CYS A 34 31.15 9.97 22.09
CA CYS A 34 32.32 10.37 21.33
C CYS A 34 33.57 9.66 21.87
N PRO A 35 34.55 9.32 21.01
CA PRO A 35 35.94 9.18 21.41
C PRO A 35 36.73 10.44 21.00
N ASN A 36 37.42 11.05 21.96
CA ASN A 36 38.39 12.11 21.69
C ASN A 36 39.58 11.57 20.87
N ARG A 37 40.00 12.30 19.83
CA ARG A 37 41.41 12.32 19.44
C ARG A 37 41.83 13.70 18.94
N VAL A 38 42.84 14.26 19.61
CA VAL A 38 43.41 15.58 19.30
C VAL A 38 44.64 15.40 18.43
N THR A 39 44.68 16.08 17.28
CA THR A 39 45.92 16.47 16.59
C THR A 39 45.78 17.87 16.02
N LYS A 40 46.77 18.74 16.30
CA LYS A 40 46.93 20.10 15.77
C LYS A 40 47.08 20.03 14.24
N ALA A 41 46.36 20.80 13.41
CA ALA A 41 46.28 22.26 13.24
C ALA A 41 47.27 22.80 12.20
N GLU A 42 46.75 23.37 11.11
CA GLU A 42 47.45 24.32 10.24
C GLU A 42 46.42 25.32 9.67
N GLN A 43 46.83 26.58 9.49
CA GLN A 43 46.03 27.72 9.02
C GLN A 43 46.43 28.00 7.55
N ASN A 44 45.62 28.58 6.65
CA ASN A 44 45.08 29.94 6.66
C ASN A 44 44.04 30.14 5.51
N PRO A 45 43.40 31.31 5.31
CA PRO A 45 42.05 31.40 4.72
C PRO A 45 41.96 32.00 3.31
N VAL A 46 40.79 31.84 2.69
CA VAL A 46 40.28 32.74 1.62
C VAL A 46 38.88 33.24 2.03
N ARG A 47 38.51 34.44 1.56
CA ARG A 47 37.60 35.37 2.24
C ARG A 47 36.50 35.85 1.29
N THR A 48 35.26 35.99 1.80
CA THR A 48 34.17 36.84 1.23
C THR A 48 33.61 36.44 -0.16
N LEU A 49 32.41 36.85 -0.63
CA LEU A 49 31.45 37.90 -0.24
C LEU A 49 29.99 37.47 -0.60
N CYS A 50 28.99 37.93 0.15
CA CYS A 50 27.62 38.11 -0.38
C CYS A 50 27.46 39.51 -0.99
N PRO A 51 26.74 39.70 -2.11
CA PRO A 51 26.27 41.01 -2.53
C PRO A 51 24.81 41.26 -2.13
N SER A 52 24.54 42.44 -1.58
CA SER A 52 23.20 42.98 -1.34
C SER A 52 22.81 43.99 -2.42
N ARG A 53 21.50 44.13 -2.68
CA ARG A 53 20.77 45.25 -3.32
C ARG A 53 21.57 46.38 -3.99
N VAL A 54 21.15 46.72 -5.22
CA VAL A 54 21.13 48.12 -5.69
C VAL A 54 19.72 48.47 -6.16
N THR A 55 19.25 49.64 -5.76
CA THR A 55 17.97 50.26 -6.11
C THR A 55 18.10 51.21 -7.29
N LYS A 56 17.02 51.44 -8.04
CA LYS A 56 16.67 52.79 -8.52
C LYS A 56 15.15 52.94 -8.65
N ALA A 57 14.69 54.15 -8.43
CA ALA A 57 13.29 54.54 -8.51
C ALA A 57 13.13 55.63 -9.57
N GLU A 58 11.92 55.78 -10.11
CA GLU A 58 11.46 57.02 -10.72
C GLU A 58 10.00 57.25 -10.34
N GLN A 59 9.65 58.50 -10.11
CA GLN A 59 8.36 58.93 -9.57
C GLN A 59 7.54 59.61 -10.66
N ASN A 60 6.21 59.57 -10.55
CA ASN A 60 5.41 60.76 -10.78
C ASN A 60 4.10 60.72 -9.98
N SER A 61 3.77 61.88 -9.40
CA SER A 61 2.49 62.24 -8.74
C SER A 61 1.38 62.46 -9.79
N VAL A 62 0.09 62.69 -9.49
CA VAL A 62 -0.69 63.03 -8.28
C VAL A 62 -2.00 62.17 -8.30
N GLN A 63 -3.03 62.24 -7.44
CA GLN A 63 -3.48 63.24 -6.45
C GLN A 63 -4.10 62.54 -5.20
N THR A 64 -5.07 63.16 -4.52
CA THR A 64 -5.73 62.68 -3.29
C THR A 64 -7.24 62.87 -3.35
N GLU A 65 -8.02 61.94 -2.77
CA GLU A 65 -9.30 62.26 -2.09
C GLU A 65 -9.68 61.18 -1.06
N SER A 66 -10.71 61.43 -0.24
CA SER A 66 -10.80 60.99 1.16
C SER A 66 -11.61 59.71 1.47
N SER A 67 -11.22 59.04 2.57
CA SER A 67 -11.94 58.27 3.62
C SER A 67 -13.45 57.87 3.46
N PRO A 68 -13.95 56.77 4.10
CA PRO A 68 -13.46 56.21 5.38
C PRO A 68 -13.36 54.66 5.50
N ASN A 69 -12.89 54.25 6.68
CA ASN A 69 -12.66 52.87 7.15
C ASN A 69 -13.78 51.84 6.89
N THR A 70 -13.37 50.66 6.42
CA THR A 70 -13.94 49.37 6.84
C THR A 70 -12.83 48.30 6.85
N LEU A 71 -12.69 47.57 7.96
CA LEU A 71 -11.81 46.41 8.06
C LEU A 71 -12.51 45.20 7.41
N PRO A 72 -11.87 44.48 6.46
CA PRO A 72 -12.39 43.19 6.00
C PRO A 72 -12.09 42.11 7.04
N GLU A 73 -13.09 41.27 7.33
CA GLU A 73 -12.92 40.07 8.16
C GLU A 73 -11.89 39.10 7.55
N GLN A 74 -11.16 38.39 8.40
CA GLN A 74 -10.28 37.31 7.96
C GLN A 74 -11.15 36.13 7.49
N SER A 75 -11.21 35.91 6.18
CA SER A 75 -11.81 34.70 5.62
C SER A 75 -10.94 33.49 5.96
N ASP A 76 -11.51 32.60 6.77
CA ASP A 76 -10.85 31.36 7.18
C ASP A 76 -10.58 30.48 5.94
N LYS A 77 -9.35 29.96 5.83
CA LYS A 77 -8.92 29.26 4.61
C LYS A 77 -9.53 27.87 4.57
N GLY A 78 -10.35 27.64 3.54
CA GLY A 78 -11.12 26.42 3.34
C GLY A 78 -10.36 25.13 3.67
N ARG A 79 -10.76 24.52 4.79
CA ARG A 79 -10.41 23.15 5.14
C ARG A 79 -11.22 22.24 4.23
N ALA A 80 -10.55 21.47 3.38
CA ALA A 80 -11.24 20.52 2.50
C ALA A 80 -11.89 19.41 3.35
N GLU A 81 -13.20 19.50 3.55
CA GLU A 81 -13.98 18.41 4.13
C GLU A 81 -14.12 17.28 3.10
N LEU A 82 -13.60 16.10 3.43
CA LEU A 82 -13.95 14.88 2.70
C LEU A 82 -15.39 14.48 3.07
N CYS A 83 -16.36 15.15 2.45
CA CYS A 83 -17.73 14.63 2.39
C CYS A 83 -17.76 13.46 1.39
N PRO A 84 -18.09 12.22 1.82
CA PRO A 84 -18.33 11.13 0.89
C PRO A 84 -19.67 11.38 0.19
N ASN A 85 -19.63 12.16 -0.90
CA ASN A 85 -20.79 12.41 -1.74
C ASN A 85 -21.22 11.12 -2.45
N ARG A 86 -22.06 10.35 -1.75
CA ARG A 86 -23.17 9.55 -2.25
C ARG A 86 -23.01 9.12 -3.72
N ILE A 87 -22.26 8.05 -3.96
CA ILE A 87 -22.36 7.30 -5.21
C ILE A 87 -23.82 6.84 -5.30
N GLN A 88 -24.61 7.51 -6.14
CA GLN A 88 -26.01 7.16 -6.32
C GLN A 88 -26.09 5.80 -7.03
N SER A 89 -26.56 4.80 -6.29
CA SER A 89 -26.82 3.46 -6.82
C SER A 89 -28.09 3.47 -7.66
N GLU A 90 -28.02 4.05 -8.86
CA GLU A 90 -29.03 3.80 -9.89
C GLU A 90 -28.70 2.48 -10.61
N HIS A 91 -29.65 1.55 -10.59
CA HIS A 91 -29.47 0.20 -11.13
C HIS A 91 -29.02 0.25 -12.61
N SER A 92 -27.97 -0.52 -12.93
CA SER A 92 -27.45 -0.76 -14.28
C SER A 92 -26.59 0.34 -14.95
N ALA A 93 -26.14 1.38 -14.24
CA ALA A 93 -25.06 2.27 -14.71
C ALA A 93 -23.71 1.89 -14.08
N ARG A 94 -22.63 1.87 -14.90
CA ARG A 94 -21.24 1.81 -14.43
C ARG A 94 -21.01 3.01 -13.50
N ALA A 95 -20.54 2.80 -12.27
CA ALA A 95 -20.35 3.92 -11.36
C ALA A 95 -19.26 4.84 -11.92
N GLU A 96 -19.61 6.09 -12.21
CA GLU A 96 -18.60 7.09 -12.52
C GLU A 96 -17.80 7.37 -11.25
N ARG A 97 -16.46 7.40 -11.37
CA ARG A 97 -15.54 7.62 -10.24
C ARG A 97 -14.80 8.98 -10.37
N PRO A 98 -15.51 10.11 -10.47
CA PRO A 98 -14.87 11.43 -10.55
C PRO A 98 -14.11 11.74 -9.25
N GLY A 99 -12.86 12.18 -9.38
CA GLY A 99 -12.03 12.60 -8.25
C GLY A 99 -11.22 11.50 -7.55
N PHE A 100 -11.47 10.21 -7.83
CA PHE A 100 -10.75 9.05 -7.25
C PHE A 100 -10.02 8.19 -8.29
N THR A 101 -9.84 8.69 -9.51
CA THR A 101 -9.16 7.96 -10.59
C THR A 101 -8.29 8.89 -11.44
N GLY A 102 -7.02 8.53 -11.60
CA GLY A 102 -6.32 8.80 -12.86
C GLY A 102 -6.94 7.88 -13.91
N LYS A 103 -7.47 8.42 -15.01
CA LYS A 103 -8.10 7.63 -16.08
C LYS A 103 -7.11 6.83 -16.93
N ASP A 104 -5.82 7.05 -16.71
CA ASP A 104 -4.74 6.58 -17.57
C ASP A 104 -4.11 5.31 -16.99
N ASN A 105 -4.74 4.15 -17.21
CA ASN A 105 -4.09 2.87 -16.98
C ASN A 105 -2.80 2.81 -17.81
N LEU A 106 -1.65 2.60 -17.16
CA LEU A 106 -0.39 2.45 -17.86
C LEU A 106 -0.32 1.05 -18.48
N PRO A 107 0.17 0.90 -19.73
CA PRO A 107 0.47 -0.42 -20.28
C PRO A 107 1.62 -1.06 -19.49
N ALA A 108 1.64 -2.39 -19.45
CA ALA A 108 2.82 -3.11 -18.97
C ALA A 108 4.04 -2.78 -19.84
N SER A 109 5.18 -2.54 -19.21
CA SER A 109 6.38 -2.00 -19.86
C SER A 109 7.67 -2.34 -19.10
N LEU A 110 8.82 -2.04 -19.73
CA LEU A 110 10.12 -1.93 -19.07
C LEU A 110 10.26 -0.50 -18.53
N ASP A 111 10.32 -0.33 -17.21
CA ASP A 111 10.61 0.97 -16.61
C ASP A 111 12.10 1.32 -16.78
N PRO A 112 12.46 2.42 -17.47
CA PRO A 112 13.86 2.75 -17.72
C PRO A 112 14.63 3.20 -16.47
N ILE A 113 13.93 3.61 -15.41
CA ILE A 113 14.57 4.11 -14.18
C ILE A 113 15.02 2.94 -13.29
N THR A 114 14.14 1.99 -13.04
CA THR A 114 14.40 0.83 -12.17
C THR A 114 14.92 -0.39 -12.93
N GLY A 115 14.66 -0.48 -14.24
CA GLY A 115 14.94 -1.67 -15.04
C GLY A 115 13.98 -2.83 -14.78
N VAL A 116 12.85 -2.59 -14.10
CA VAL A 116 11.80 -3.58 -13.88
C VAL A 116 10.99 -3.78 -15.15
N GLN A 117 10.80 -5.03 -15.55
CA GLN A 117 9.88 -5.41 -16.61
C GLN A 117 8.54 -5.76 -16.00
N SER A 118 7.45 -5.44 -16.69
CA SER A 118 6.10 -5.86 -16.31
C SER A 118 5.35 -6.47 -17.48
N LYS A 119 4.39 -7.33 -17.17
CA LYS A 119 3.44 -7.91 -18.15
C LYS A 119 2.07 -8.10 -17.52
N ASP A 120 1.02 -7.94 -18.31
CA ASP A 120 -0.36 -8.22 -17.89
C ASP A 120 -0.71 -9.67 -18.23
N VAL A 121 -1.39 -10.36 -17.31
CA VAL A 121 -1.77 -11.77 -17.44
C VAL A 121 -3.21 -11.98 -16.96
N GLU A 122 -3.94 -12.87 -17.61
CA GLU A 122 -5.25 -13.33 -17.15
C GLU A 122 -5.03 -14.52 -16.21
N ILE A 123 -4.82 -14.25 -14.93
CA ILE A 123 -4.36 -15.26 -13.96
C ILE A 123 -5.42 -16.32 -13.62
N SER A 124 -6.70 -16.03 -13.86
CA SER A 124 -7.82 -16.96 -13.69
C SER A 124 -8.87 -16.73 -14.80
N PRO A 125 -8.64 -17.25 -16.04
CA PRO A 125 -9.50 -16.97 -17.20
C PRO A 125 -10.96 -17.39 -17.03
N GLU A 126 -11.23 -18.41 -16.21
CA GLU A 126 -12.58 -18.87 -15.89
C GLU A 126 -13.46 -17.83 -15.18
N ILE A 127 -12.86 -16.77 -14.62
CA ILE A 127 -13.55 -15.65 -13.96
C ILE A 127 -13.11 -14.28 -14.50
N GLY A 128 -12.32 -14.22 -15.58
CA GLY A 128 -11.80 -12.98 -16.15
C GLY A 128 -10.82 -12.23 -15.23
N LEU A 129 -10.20 -12.92 -14.26
CA LEU A 129 -9.35 -12.27 -13.27
C LEU A 129 -7.97 -11.99 -13.84
N SER A 130 -7.57 -10.71 -13.83
CA SER A 130 -6.28 -10.25 -14.33
C SER A 130 -5.29 -9.93 -13.21
N ALA A 131 -4.01 -9.91 -13.55
CA ALA A 131 -2.92 -9.45 -12.71
C ALA A 131 -1.83 -8.78 -13.55
N ARG A 132 -1.04 -7.89 -12.95
CA ARG A 132 0.23 -7.43 -13.52
C ARG A 132 1.39 -8.11 -12.81
N LEU A 133 2.20 -8.83 -13.55
CA LEU A 133 3.45 -9.39 -13.08
C LEU A 133 4.57 -8.37 -13.24
N TYR A 134 5.51 -8.37 -12.30
CA TYR A 134 6.70 -7.53 -12.30
C TYR A 134 7.94 -8.40 -12.06
N LEU A 135 8.96 -8.20 -12.88
CA LEU A 135 10.23 -8.91 -12.84
C LEU A 135 11.37 -7.89 -12.70
N PRO A 136 12.21 -7.96 -11.64
CA PRO A 136 13.37 -7.09 -11.51
C PRO A 136 14.43 -7.46 -12.56
N ARG A 137 15.49 -6.66 -12.65
CA ARG A 137 16.64 -6.97 -13.50
C ARG A 137 17.31 -8.28 -13.04
N ILE A 138 17.04 -9.37 -13.76
CA ILE A 138 17.69 -10.65 -13.54
C ILE A 138 19.20 -10.51 -13.84
N THR A 139 20.02 -10.88 -12.87
CA THR A 139 21.49 -10.84 -12.95
C THR A 139 22.09 -12.24 -13.06
N ASN A 140 21.45 -13.24 -12.46
CA ASN A 140 21.71 -14.66 -12.65
C ASN A 140 20.38 -15.37 -13.03
N PRO A 141 20.27 -16.03 -14.20
CA PRO A 141 19.06 -16.75 -14.59
C PRO A 141 18.64 -17.87 -13.63
N ASP A 142 19.60 -18.50 -12.93
CA ASP A 142 19.36 -19.63 -12.03
C ASP A 142 18.83 -19.21 -10.64
N ASP A 143 18.88 -17.91 -10.31
CA ASP A 143 18.47 -17.40 -8.99
C ASP A 143 16.94 -17.28 -8.88
N LYS A 144 16.34 -18.03 -7.94
CA LYS A 144 14.95 -17.79 -7.53
C LYS A 144 14.87 -16.63 -6.54
N LEU A 145 14.05 -15.64 -6.84
CA LEU A 145 13.83 -14.43 -6.04
C LEU A 145 12.59 -14.58 -5.14
N PRO A 146 12.47 -13.83 -4.03
CA PRO A 146 11.23 -13.76 -3.27
C PRO A 146 10.01 -13.45 -4.17
N LEU A 147 8.83 -13.88 -3.73
CA LEU A 147 7.58 -13.65 -4.44
C LEU A 147 6.65 -12.76 -3.62
N LEU A 148 6.30 -11.61 -4.16
CA LEU A 148 5.37 -10.66 -3.55
C LEU A 148 4.00 -10.75 -4.22
N ILE A 149 2.95 -11.10 -3.49
CA ILE A 149 1.57 -10.94 -3.97
C ILE A 149 1.04 -9.63 -3.35
N TYR A 150 0.74 -8.66 -4.20
CA TYR A 150 0.31 -7.32 -3.83
C TYR A 150 -1.19 -7.11 -4.10
N PHE A 151 -1.85 -6.50 -3.13
CA PHE A 151 -3.24 -6.05 -3.22
C PHE A 151 -3.27 -4.53 -3.05
N HIS A 152 -3.86 -3.83 -4.00
CA HIS A 152 -3.90 -2.36 -3.98
C HIS A 152 -4.90 -1.79 -2.96
N GLY A 153 -4.68 -0.55 -2.52
CA GLY A 153 -5.64 0.22 -1.74
C GLY A 153 -6.80 0.78 -2.56
N GLY A 154 -7.40 1.87 -2.09
CA GLY A 154 -8.57 2.51 -2.75
C GLY A 154 -9.93 2.18 -2.11
N GLY A 155 -9.96 1.83 -0.82
CA GLY A 155 -11.21 1.68 -0.06
C GLY A 155 -12.19 0.63 -0.58
N PHE A 156 -11.68 -0.39 -1.31
CA PHE A 156 -12.46 -1.39 -2.07
C PHE A 156 -13.32 -0.83 -3.23
N ILE A 157 -13.25 0.47 -3.53
CA ILE A 157 -14.12 1.13 -4.51
C ILE A 157 -13.37 1.86 -5.66
N ALA A 158 -12.06 2.03 -5.54
CA ALA A 158 -11.24 2.83 -6.44
C ALA A 158 -9.89 2.19 -6.72
N GLU A 159 -9.14 2.83 -7.63
CA GLU A 159 -7.83 2.41 -8.13
C GLU A 159 -7.82 1.08 -8.90
N SER A 160 -6.64 0.70 -9.39
CA SER A 160 -6.37 -0.48 -10.21
C SER A 160 -4.89 -0.85 -10.10
N THR A 161 -4.56 -2.13 -10.25
CA THR A 161 -3.19 -2.63 -10.49
C THR A 161 -2.52 -1.93 -11.69
N PHE A 162 -3.30 -1.51 -12.68
CA PHE A 162 -2.83 -0.86 -13.90
C PHE A 162 -2.70 0.67 -13.75
N SER A 163 -3.14 1.26 -12.64
CA SER A 163 -3.04 2.69 -12.37
C SER A 163 -1.58 3.18 -12.35
N PRO A 164 -1.30 4.46 -12.67
CA PRO A 164 0.05 5.02 -12.55
C PRO A 164 0.58 4.97 -11.11
N LEU A 165 -0.30 5.08 -10.12
CA LEU A 165 0.05 5.07 -8.70
C LEU A 165 0.61 3.71 -8.29
N TYR A 166 -0.13 2.63 -8.53
CA TYR A 166 0.33 1.27 -8.15
C TYR A 166 1.43 0.75 -9.06
N HIS A 167 1.41 1.10 -10.36
CA HIS A 167 2.47 0.71 -11.28
C HIS A 167 3.84 1.27 -10.87
N ASN A 168 3.92 2.59 -10.65
CA ASN A 168 5.18 3.24 -10.27
C ASN A 168 5.63 2.84 -8.86
N TYR A 169 4.69 2.63 -7.94
CA TYR A 169 5.00 2.11 -6.61
C TYR A 169 5.62 0.71 -6.68
N LEU A 170 5.01 -0.22 -7.43
CA LEU A 170 5.51 -1.59 -7.54
C LEU A 170 6.82 -1.71 -8.31
N ASN A 171 7.07 -0.89 -9.34
CA ASN A 171 8.40 -0.78 -9.95
C ASN A 171 9.47 -0.45 -8.88
N SER A 172 9.17 0.49 -7.97
CA SER A 172 10.09 0.85 -6.88
C SER A 172 10.26 -0.28 -5.84
N VAL A 173 9.19 -0.95 -5.44
CA VAL A 173 9.21 -2.06 -4.47
C VAL A 173 9.98 -3.26 -5.02
N VAL A 174 9.69 -3.66 -6.27
CA VAL A 174 10.32 -4.79 -6.97
C VAL A 174 11.82 -4.58 -7.12
N ALA A 175 12.23 -3.39 -7.55
CA ALA A 175 13.64 -3.06 -7.72
C ALA A 175 14.43 -3.01 -6.41
N LYS A 176 13.85 -2.44 -5.33
CA LYS A 176 14.51 -2.33 -4.02
C LYS A 176 14.50 -3.65 -3.25
N GLY A 177 13.43 -4.44 -3.38
CA GLY A 177 13.28 -5.74 -2.72
C GLY A 177 13.92 -6.91 -3.46
N ASN A 178 14.31 -6.71 -4.73
CA ASN A 178 14.77 -7.75 -5.65
C ASN A 178 13.84 -8.99 -5.64
N THR A 179 12.55 -8.74 -5.85
CA THR A 179 11.45 -9.70 -5.70
C THR A 179 10.66 -9.79 -7.00
N VAL A 180 10.21 -10.99 -7.40
CA VAL A 180 9.10 -11.08 -8.38
C VAL A 180 7.84 -10.55 -7.69
N ALA A 181 6.96 -9.84 -8.40
CA ALA A 181 5.67 -9.44 -7.85
C ALA A 181 4.48 -9.79 -8.76
N VAL A 182 3.35 -10.09 -8.12
CA VAL A 182 2.02 -10.31 -8.72
C VAL A 182 1.09 -9.28 -8.10
N SER A 183 0.63 -8.29 -8.87
CA SER A 183 -0.40 -7.34 -8.42
C SER A 183 -1.75 -7.79 -8.94
N VAL A 184 -2.72 -7.98 -8.05
CA VAL A 184 -4.04 -8.56 -8.40
C VAL A 184 -5.03 -7.46 -8.76
N GLU A 185 -5.70 -7.58 -9.91
CA GLU A 185 -6.81 -6.70 -10.31
C GLU A 185 -8.14 -7.27 -9.79
N TYR A 186 -8.41 -7.08 -8.49
CA TYR A 186 -9.60 -7.60 -7.84
C TYR A 186 -10.85 -6.73 -8.11
N ARG A 187 -12.04 -7.33 -8.10
CA ARG A 187 -13.28 -6.61 -8.38
C ARG A 187 -13.65 -5.62 -7.27
N LEU A 188 -14.10 -4.45 -7.69
CA LEU A 188 -14.44 -3.32 -6.82
C LEU A 188 -15.94 -3.23 -6.51
N ALA A 189 -16.23 -2.69 -5.32
CA ALA A 189 -17.55 -2.20 -4.95
C ALA A 189 -17.82 -0.80 -5.57
N PRO A 190 -19.08 -0.36 -5.71
CA PRO A 190 -20.31 -1.07 -5.36
C PRO A 190 -20.74 -2.14 -6.38
N GLU A 191 -20.13 -2.21 -7.58
CA GLU A 191 -20.54 -3.18 -8.61
C GLU A 191 -20.37 -4.64 -8.17
N HIS A 192 -19.32 -4.91 -7.38
CA HIS A 192 -19.04 -6.20 -6.77
C HIS A 192 -18.77 -6.01 -5.27
N PRO A 193 -19.82 -6.00 -4.42
CA PRO A 193 -19.69 -5.84 -2.98
C PRO A 193 -18.83 -6.94 -2.34
N LEU A 194 -18.33 -6.68 -1.13
CA LEU A 194 -17.62 -7.68 -0.33
C LEU A 194 -18.53 -8.92 -0.13
N PRO A 195 -18.00 -10.15 -0.26
CA PRO A 195 -16.58 -10.48 -0.26
C PRO A 195 -15.92 -10.64 -1.65
N ALA A 196 -16.50 -10.13 -2.75
CA ALA A 196 -16.05 -10.43 -4.12
C ALA A 196 -14.53 -10.26 -4.33
N GLY A 197 -13.97 -9.11 -3.95
CA GLY A 197 -12.53 -8.85 -4.05
C GLY A 197 -11.64 -9.82 -3.23
N TYR A 198 -12.09 -10.30 -2.07
CA TYR A 198 -11.35 -11.31 -1.29
C TYR A 198 -11.35 -12.67 -2.00
N GLU A 199 -12.45 -13.06 -2.65
CA GLU A 199 -12.52 -14.32 -3.40
C GLU A 199 -11.67 -14.27 -4.68
N ASP A 200 -11.59 -13.10 -5.33
CA ASP A 200 -10.67 -12.87 -6.45
C ASP A 200 -9.21 -13.00 -6.00
N CYS A 201 -8.83 -12.31 -4.92
CA CYS A 201 -7.49 -12.43 -4.35
C CYS A 201 -7.15 -13.86 -3.93
N TRP A 202 -8.12 -14.62 -3.41
CA TRP A 202 -7.94 -16.03 -3.10
C TRP A 202 -7.79 -16.92 -4.34
N ALA A 203 -8.54 -16.65 -5.41
CA ALA A 203 -8.38 -17.31 -6.69
C ALA A 203 -6.98 -17.05 -7.27
N ALA A 204 -6.54 -15.79 -7.29
CA ALA A 204 -5.19 -15.41 -7.71
C ALA A 204 -4.11 -16.12 -6.89
N ILE A 205 -4.22 -16.16 -5.54
CA ILE A 205 -3.26 -16.88 -4.69
C ILE A 205 -3.15 -18.36 -5.07
N LYS A 206 -4.28 -19.05 -5.28
CA LYS A 206 -4.28 -20.48 -5.69
C LYS A 206 -3.70 -20.68 -7.09
N ARG A 207 -3.93 -19.75 -8.01
CA ARG A 207 -3.37 -19.79 -9.38
C ARG A 207 -1.87 -19.47 -9.39
N VAL A 208 -1.39 -18.55 -8.57
CA VAL A 208 0.04 -18.38 -8.33
C VAL A 208 0.63 -19.66 -7.74
N ALA A 209 -0.03 -20.26 -6.74
CA ALA A 209 0.46 -21.45 -6.06
C ALA A 209 0.64 -22.68 -6.96
N SER A 210 -0.19 -22.88 -7.99
CA SER A 210 -0.08 -24.08 -8.85
C SER A 210 1.23 -24.15 -9.65
N HIS A 211 1.95 -23.04 -9.79
CA HIS A 211 3.28 -22.99 -10.40
C HIS A 211 4.33 -23.74 -9.54
N PHE A 212 4.17 -23.79 -8.21
CA PHE A 212 5.10 -24.52 -7.33
C PHE A 212 5.17 -26.02 -7.66
N SER A 213 4.06 -26.60 -8.13
CA SER A 213 3.96 -28.01 -8.52
C SER A 213 4.22 -28.23 -10.02
N GLY A 214 4.78 -27.25 -10.75
CA GLY A 214 5.04 -27.32 -12.20
C GLY A 214 3.77 -27.36 -13.06
N GLY A 215 2.64 -26.87 -12.54
CA GLY A 215 1.32 -26.92 -13.20
C GLY A 215 0.69 -25.55 -13.44
N GLY A 216 1.49 -24.47 -13.44
CA GLY A 216 1.03 -23.11 -13.68
C GLY A 216 1.44 -22.59 -15.06
N PRO A 217 0.66 -21.70 -15.70
CA PRO A 217 0.91 -21.26 -17.08
C PRO A 217 1.98 -20.16 -17.24
N GLU A 218 2.42 -19.53 -16.15
CA GLU A 218 3.28 -18.33 -16.21
C GLU A 218 4.77 -18.63 -16.00
N ALA A 219 5.51 -18.71 -17.10
CA ALA A 219 6.97 -18.93 -17.11
C ALA A 219 7.74 -17.99 -16.16
N TRP A 220 7.37 -16.71 -16.03
CA TRP A 220 8.06 -15.79 -15.10
C TRP A 220 7.96 -16.23 -13.63
N LEU A 221 6.85 -16.88 -13.25
CA LEU A 221 6.69 -17.41 -11.89
C LEU A 221 7.43 -18.73 -11.73
N GLU A 222 7.39 -19.61 -12.73
CA GLU A 222 8.15 -20.87 -12.74
C GLU A 222 9.67 -20.65 -12.74
N ASP A 223 10.16 -19.77 -13.62
CA ASP A 223 11.58 -19.50 -13.88
C ASP A 223 12.24 -18.67 -12.77
N HIS A 224 11.53 -17.72 -12.14
CA HIS A 224 12.18 -16.73 -11.28
C HIS A 224 11.61 -16.63 -9.85
N ALA A 225 10.46 -17.21 -9.52
CA ALA A 225 9.87 -17.06 -8.19
C ALA A 225 10.27 -18.18 -7.20
N ASP A 226 10.60 -17.80 -5.98
CA ASP A 226 10.83 -18.70 -4.84
C ASP A 226 9.56 -18.84 -3.99
N PHE A 227 8.79 -19.87 -4.28
CA PHE A 227 7.59 -20.23 -3.53
C PHE A 227 7.85 -20.62 -2.05
N ARG A 228 9.11 -20.71 -1.60
CA ARG A 228 9.46 -20.89 -0.18
C ARG A 228 9.62 -19.55 0.56
N ARG A 229 9.61 -18.43 -0.16
CA ARG A 229 9.72 -17.03 0.30
C ARG A 229 8.61 -16.17 -0.31
N VAL A 230 7.35 -16.56 -0.09
CA VAL A 230 6.18 -15.76 -0.50
C VAL A 230 5.86 -14.71 0.55
N PHE A 231 5.54 -13.49 0.12
CA PHE A 231 5.07 -12.40 0.95
C PHE A 231 3.73 -11.90 0.43
N PHE A 232 2.79 -11.66 1.34
CA PHE A 232 1.59 -10.89 1.01
C PHE A 232 1.82 -9.44 1.40
N ALA A 233 1.40 -8.51 0.57
CA ALA A 233 1.45 -7.10 0.90
C ALA A 233 0.26 -6.34 0.35
N GLY A 234 -0.02 -5.21 0.97
CA GLY A 234 -0.94 -4.24 0.43
C GLY A 234 -0.93 -2.99 1.28
N ASP A 235 -1.69 -2.01 0.84
CA ASP A 235 -1.94 -0.79 1.57
C ASP A 235 -3.44 -0.55 1.71
N SER A 236 -3.87 0.08 2.80
CA SER A 236 -5.27 0.47 3.03
C SER A 236 -6.20 -0.76 2.91
N ALA A 237 -7.19 -0.73 2.01
CA ALA A 237 -8.06 -1.87 1.69
C ALA A 237 -7.27 -3.12 1.26
N GLY A 238 -6.21 -2.95 0.47
CA GLY A 238 -5.31 -4.04 0.06
C GLY A 238 -4.53 -4.65 1.22
N ALA A 239 -4.16 -3.86 2.23
CA ALA A 239 -3.56 -4.40 3.46
C ALA A 239 -4.58 -5.22 4.27
N ASN A 240 -5.84 -4.79 4.31
CA ASN A 240 -6.92 -5.59 4.89
C ASN A 240 -7.08 -6.92 4.15
N ILE A 241 -7.08 -6.90 2.81
CA ILE A 241 -7.05 -8.13 1.98
C ILE A 241 -5.84 -9.00 2.33
N ALA A 242 -4.62 -8.43 2.38
CA ALA A 242 -3.40 -9.17 2.71
C ALA A 242 -3.50 -9.89 4.07
N HIS A 243 -4.09 -9.23 5.07
CA HIS A 243 -4.34 -9.81 6.39
C HIS A 243 -5.33 -10.98 6.33
N HIS A 244 -6.51 -10.80 5.72
CA HIS A 244 -7.51 -11.88 5.61
C HIS A 244 -7.01 -13.05 4.77
N MET A 245 -6.26 -12.79 3.70
CA MET A 245 -5.64 -13.85 2.90
C MET A 245 -4.58 -14.60 3.71
N ALA A 246 -3.75 -13.93 4.51
CA ALA A 246 -2.76 -14.59 5.36
C ALA A 246 -3.39 -15.51 6.41
N ILE A 247 -4.52 -15.12 7.01
CA ILE A 247 -5.31 -15.99 7.89
C ILE A 247 -5.85 -17.19 7.09
N ARG A 248 -6.39 -16.96 5.88
CA ARG A 248 -6.98 -17.99 5.03
C ARG A 248 -5.96 -19.06 4.61
N VAL A 249 -4.71 -18.69 4.33
CA VAL A 249 -3.58 -19.64 4.09
C VAL A 249 -3.34 -20.56 5.29
N GLY A 250 -3.67 -20.14 6.51
CA GLY A 250 -3.55 -20.97 7.71
C GLY A 250 -4.68 -21.98 7.91
N TRP A 251 -5.77 -21.89 7.14
CA TRP A 251 -6.97 -22.74 7.27
C TRP A 251 -7.31 -23.54 6.01
N GLU A 252 -6.98 -23.03 4.82
CA GLU A 252 -7.19 -23.71 3.53
C GLU A 252 -5.83 -24.09 2.90
N GLU A 253 -5.73 -25.31 2.36
CA GLU A 253 -4.53 -25.77 1.66
C GLU A 253 -4.31 -24.96 0.37
N THR A 254 -3.13 -24.34 0.24
CA THR A 254 -2.77 -23.53 -0.92
C THR A 254 -2.10 -24.30 -2.06
N GLY A 255 -1.74 -25.57 -1.87
CA GLY A 255 -1.03 -26.36 -2.89
C GLY A 255 0.49 -26.17 -2.94
N GLY A 256 1.11 -25.58 -1.90
CA GLY A 256 2.52 -25.89 -1.57
C GLY A 256 3.49 -24.72 -1.36
N PHE A 257 3.07 -23.46 -1.57
CA PHE A 257 3.94 -22.33 -1.22
C PHE A 257 4.01 -22.08 0.31
N ARG A 258 5.09 -21.44 0.76
CA ARG A 258 5.28 -20.99 2.14
C ARG A 258 5.17 -19.47 2.23
N LEU A 259 4.16 -19.00 2.94
CA LEU A 259 4.04 -17.60 3.36
C LEU A 259 5.13 -17.31 4.41
N ALA A 260 6.10 -16.46 4.05
CA ALA A 260 7.23 -16.07 4.87
C ALA A 260 6.96 -14.79 5.68
N GLY A 261 6.02 -13.94 5.24
CA GLY A 261 5.63 -12.74 5.96
C GLY A 261 4.48 -11.98 5.30
N VAL A 262 3.98 -10.95 6.00
CA VAL A 262 2.91 -10.06 5.54
C VAL A 262 3.34 -8.61 5.79
N VAL A 263 3.16 -7.72 4.81
CA VAL A 263 3.47 -6.29 4.92
C VAL A 263 2.18 -5.49 4.83
N LEU A 264 1.82 -4.81 5.91
CA LEU A 264 0.56 -4.05 6.03
C LEU A 264 0.88 -2.56 6.11
N VAL A 265 0.59 -1.81 5.04
CA VAL A 265 0.74 -0.34 5.01
C VAL A 265 -0.61 0.31 5.35
N HIS A 266 -0.63 1.19 6.35
CA HIS A 266 -1.83 1.92 6.85
C HIS A 266 -3.15 1.11 6.78
N PRO A 267 -3.22 -0.09 7.38
CA PRO A 267 -4.27 -1.06 7.06
C PRO A 267 -5.68 -0.58 7.39
N TYR A 268 -6.60 -0.78 6.45
CA TYR A 268 -7.99 -0.34 6.56
C TYR A 268 -8.78 -1.31 7.44
N PHE A 269 -8.67 -1.13 8.75
CA PHE A 269 -9.54 -1.75 9.75
C PHE A 269 -10.47 -0.70 10.35
N TRP A 270 -11.68 -1.14 10.69
CA TRP A 270 -12.69 -0.31 11.33
C TRP A 270 -13.47 -1.16 12.33
N GLY A 271 -14.05 -0.53 13.35
CA GLY A 271 -14.91 -1.16 14.34
C GLY A 271 -15.99 -0.19 14.81
N LYS A 272 -17.01 -0.72 15.51
CA LYS A 272 -18.06 0.12 16.13
C LYS A 272 -17.53 0.87 17.34
N GLU A 273 -16.74 0.17 18.15
CA GLU A 273 -16.13 0.72 19.36
C GLU A 273 -14.92 1.60 19.01
N PRO A 274 -14.83 2.84 19.55
CA PRO A 274 -13.68 3.72 19.36
C PRO A 274 -12.44 3.18 20.07
N ILE A 275 -11.25 3.42 19.50
CA ILE A 275 -9.97 2.98 20.08
C ILE A 275 -8.98 4.12 20.36
N GLY A 276 -8.60 4.32 21.62
CA GLY A 276 -7.53 5.22 22.03
C GLY A 276 -7.81 6.69 21.72
N GLY A 277 -7.01 7.32 20.84
CA GLY A 277 -7.19 8.72 20.44
C GLY A 277 -8.55 9.04 19.80
N GLU A 278 -9.29 8.00 19.45
CA GLU A 278 -10.66 8.08 19.00
C GLU A 278 -11.68 8.47 20.09
N GLU A 279 -11.49 8.07 21.35
CA GLU A 279 -12.51 8.14 22.41
C GLU A 279 -13.10 9.56 22.61
N GLY A 280 -12.33 10.62 22.31
CA GLY A 280 -12.77 12.03 22.40
C GLY A 280 -13.48 12.61 21.17
N ILE A 281 -13.63 11.88 20.06
CA ILE A 281 -14.33 12.37 18.86
C ILE A 281 -15.85 12.16 19.02
N PRO A 282 -16.70 13.18 18.80
CA PRO A 282 -18.16 13.04 18.90
C PRO A 282 -18.74 11.95 17.98
N MET A 283 -19.73 11.19 18.51
CA MET A 283 -20.38 10.07 17.81
C MET A 283 -20.97 10.43 16.45
N GLU A 284 -21.47 11.66 16.28
CA GLU A 284 -21.96 12.18 15.00
C GLU A 284 -20.93 12.06 13.86
N LYS A 285 -19.63 12.18 14.18
CA LYS A 285 -18.50 12.08 13.24
C LYS A 285 -18.03 10.64 13.05
N ARG A 286 -18.54 9.72 13.86
CA ARG A 286 -18.32 8.27 13.78
C ARG A 286 -19.46 7.52 13.11
N ARG A 287 -20.59 8.13 12.81
CA ARG A 287 -21.83 7.43 12.43
C ARG A 287 -21.67 6.34 11.35
N PHE A 288 -20.76 6.50 10.40
CA PHE A 288 -20.40 5.48 9.40
C PHE A 288 -19.92 4.14 10.00
N ALA A 289 -19.48 4.12 11.26
CA ALA A 289 -19.05 2.95 12.02
C ALA A 289 -20.21 2.08 12.54
N GLU A 290 -21.35 2.71 12.87
CA GLU A 290 -22.48 2.03 13.51
C GLU A 290 -23.32 1.23 12.50
N GLU A 291 -23.38 1.73 11.25
CA GLU A 291 -24.13 1.17 10.12
C GLU A 291 -23.42 -0.04 9.44
N LEU A 292 -22.25 -0.48 9.96
CA LEU A 292 -21.50 -1.69 9.55
C LEU A 292 -21.99 -2.98 10.23
#